data_AF-A0A3G9IWB0-F1
#
_entry.id   AF-A0A3G9IWB0-F1
#
_cell.length_a   1.000
_cell.length_b   1.000
_cell.length_c   1.000
_cell.angle_alpha   90.00
_cell.angle_beta   90.00
_cell.angle_gamma   90.00
#
_symmetry.space_group_name_H-M   'P 1'
#
loop_
_entity.id
_entity.type
_entity.pdbx_description
1 polymer ?
#
loop_
_entity_poly.entity_id
_entity_poly.type
_entity_poly.pdbx_seq_one_letter_code
_entity_poly.pdbx_strand_id
1 'polypeptide(L)'
;MEKRDHHYIPQFYLRYFTDPNVPAKYEPYLWVIDLKEKTLKKKAPNNIGYIKGFNDIKDENGDLTTIVEDDFGKIEDISARILRKIL
;
A
#
# COMPACT_ATOMS: atom_id res chain seq x y z
N MET A 1 -16.48 2.45 12.73
CA MET A 1 -15.89 2.06 11.43
C MET A 1 -15.07 0.79 11.62
N GLU A 2 -15.03 -0.13 10.66
CA GLU A 2 -14.11 -1.28 10.72
C GLU A 2 -12.70 -0.83 10.33
N LYS A 3 -11.66 -1.36 11.00
CA LYS A 3 -10.26 -1.04 10.67
C LYS A 3 -9.93 -1.50 9.25
N ARG A 4 -9.32 -0.63 8.45
CA ARG A 4 -8.93 -0.91 7.06
C ARG A 4 -7.45 -1.25 6.95
N ASP A 5 -7.08 -1.87 5.84
CA ASP A 5 -5.70 -2.15 5.50
C ASP A 5 -5.05 -0.87 4.95
N HIS A 6 -4.19 -0.24 5.75
CA HIS A 6 -3.56 1.03 5.42
C HIS A 6 -2.15 0.82 4.92
N HIS A 7 -1.94 1.11 3.63
CA HIS A 7 -0.63 1.07 3.00
C HIS A 7 0.29 2.15 3.58
N TYR A 8 1.35 1.73 4.27
CA TYR A 8 2.43 2.62 4.67
C TYR A 8 3.50 2.76 3.57
N ILE A 9 3.52 1.82 2.61
CA ILE A 9 4.18 1.99 1.32
C ILE A 9 3.11 1.99 0.24
N PRO A 10 2.95 3.10 -0.52
CA PRO A 10 1.92 3.22 -1.53
C PRO A 10 1.92 2.08 -2.56
N GLN A 11 0.74 1.56 -2.88
CA GLN A 11 0.62 0.46 -3.84
C GLN A 11 1.19 0.84 -5.21
N PHE A 12 0.99 2.09 -5.64
CA PHE A 12 1.48 2.55 -6.94
C PHE A 12 3.02 2.48 -7.02
N TYR A 13 3.71 2.76 -5.92
CA TYR A 13 5.17 2.69 -5.84
C TYR A 13 5.66 1.25 -5.95
N LEU A 14 5.02 0.32 -5.22
CA LEU A 14 5.37 -1.10 -5.23
C LEU A 14 5.24 -1.74 -6.63
N ARG A 15 4.30 -1.26 -7.47
CA ARG A 15 4.11 -1.77 -8.84
C ARG A 15 5.34 -1.55 -9.73
N TYR A 16 6.15 -0.52 -9.49
CA TYR A 16 7.38 -0.28 -10.27
C TYR A 16 8.49 -1.30 -10.03
N PHE A 17 8.36 -2.13 -8.99
CA PHE A 17 9.31 -3.21 -8.69
C PHE A 17 8.87 -4.57 -9.25
N THR A 18 7.72 -4.61 -9.93
CA THR A 18 7.23 -5.82 -10.59
C THR A 18 7.73 -5.87 -12.04
N ASP A 19 7.84 -7.07 -12.60
CA ASP A 19 8.24 -7.24 -14.00
C ASP A 19 7.15 -6.66 -14.93
N PRO A 20 7.48 -5.67 -15.78
CA PRO A 20 6.50 -5.03 -16.67
C PRO A 20 6.02 -5.95 -17.80
N ASN A 21 6.72 -7.07 -18.05
CA ASN A 21 6.38 -8.02 -19.11
C ASN A 21 5.50 -9.18 -18.63
N VAL A 22 5.00 -9.13 -17.39
CA VAL A 22 4.10 -10.16 -16.86
C VAL A 22 2.86 -10.26 -17.75
N PRO A 23 2.59 -11.43 -18.36
CA PRO A 23 1.41 -11.61 -19.19
C PRO A 23 0.12 -11.38 -18.40
N ALA A 24 -0.91 -10.81 -19.03
CA ALA A 24 -2.17 -10.45 -18.37
C ALA A 24 -2.89 -11.60 -17.62
N LYS A 25 -2.58 -12.86 -17.95
CA LYS A 25 -3.09 -14.04 -17.24
C LYS A 25 -2.42 -14.33 -15.89
N TYR A 26 -1.35 -13.61 -15.57
CA TYR A 26 -0.58 -13.77 -14.33
C TYR A 26 -0.61 -12.48 -13.52
N GLU A 27 -0.61 -12.63 -12.20
CA GLU A 27 -0.53 -11.50 -11.28
C GLU A 27 0.93 -11.10 -11.06
N PRO A 28 1.31 -9.82 -11.27
CA PRO A 28 2.63 -9.32 -10.91
C PRO A 28 2.86 -9.45 -9.41
N TYR A 29 4.06 -9.87 -9.01
CA TYR A 29 4.38 -10.12 -7.60
C TYR A 29 5.73 -9.56 -7.19
N LEU A 30 5.88 -9.36 -5.89
CA LEU A 30 7.13 -9.08 -5.21
C LEU A 30 7.49 -10.25 -4.30
N TRP A 31 8.80 -10.43 -4.09
CA TRP A 31 9.30 -11.35 -3.07
C TRP A 31 9.32 -10.64 -1.73
N VAL A 32 8.65 -11.23 -0.75
CA VAL A 32 8.60 -10.71 0.62
C VAL A 32 9.24 -11.70 1.55
N ILE A 33 10.25 -11.22 2.27
CA ILE A 33 10.91 -11.95 3.35
C ILE A 33 10.33 -11.51 4.70
N ASP A 34 9.85 -12.47 5.47
CA ASP A 34 9.55 -12.27 6.88
C ASP A 34 10.78 -12.74 7.68
N LEU A 35 11.49 -11.80 8.30
CA LEU A 35 12.71 -12.11 9.05
C LEU A 35 12.42 -12.81 10.39
N LYS A 36 11.23 -12.58 10.97
CA LYS A 36 10.83 -13.16 12.25
C LYS A 36 10.41 -14.61 12.05
N GLU A 37 9.53 -14.84 11.08
CA GLU A 37 9.02 -16.17 10.74
C GLU A 37 9.98 -16.94 9.80
N LYS A 38 11.04 -16.29 9.32
CA LYS A 38 12.03 -16.81 8.36
C LYS A 38 11.37 -17.40 7.11
N THR A 39 10.36 -16.71 6.59
CA THR A 39 9.63 -17.16 5.39
C THR A 39 9.92 -16.27 4.19
N LEU A 40 9.85 -16.86 3.00
CA LEU A 40 9.93 -16.15 1.72
C LEU A 40 8.67 -16.46 0.93
N LYS A 41 7.93 -15.43 0.52
CA LYS A 41 6.64 -15.58 -0.19
C LYS A 41 6.56 -14.64 -1.38
N LYS A 42 5.81 -15.05 -2.40
CA LYS A 42 5.38 -14.18 -3.50
C LYS A 42 4.07 -13.51 -3.10
N LYS A 43 4.00 -12.19 -3.23
CA LYS A 43 2.79 -11.42 -2.94
C LYS A 43 2.58 -10.31 -3.94
N ALA A 44 1.33 -10.11 -4.33
CA ALA A 44 0.94 -8.99 -5.17
C ALA A 44 1.09 -7.65 -4.41
N PRO A 45 1.39 -6.53 -5.11
CA PRO A 45 1.57 -5.22 -4.49
C PRO A 45 0.40 -4.72 -3.63
N ASN A 46 -0.85 -5.11 -3.92
CA ASN A 46 -2.00 -4.78 -3.06
C ASN A 46 -1.98 -5.50 -1.71
N ASN A 47 -1.33 -6.65 -1.62
CA ASN A 47 -1.40 -7.57 -0.49
C ASN A 47 -0.22 -7.42 0.49
N ILE A 48 0.60 -6.38 0.35
CA ILE A 48 1.79 -6.10 1.16
C ILE A 48 1.98 -4.60 1.34
N GLY A 49 2.89 -4.20 2.22
CA GLY A 49 3.20 -2.79 2.47
C GLY A 49 2.08 -2.05 3.21
N TYR A 50 1.20 -2.78 3.90
CA TYR A 50 0.12 -2.23 4.70
C TYR A 50 0.12 -2.79 6.13
N ILE A 51 -0.48 -2.04 7.05
CA ILE A 51 -0.78 -2.46 8.41
C ILE A 51 -2.26 -2.12 8.68
N LYS A 52 -3.00 -3.08 9.23
CA LYS A 52 -4.42 -2.87 9.56
C LYS A 52 -4.54 -1.77 10.63
N GLY A 53 -5.25 -0.70 10.28
CA GLY A 53 -5.47 0.45 11.14
C GLY A 53 -4.22 1.30 11.40
N PHE A 54 -3.28 1.34 10.45
CA PHE A 54 -2.04 2.11 10.61
C PHE A 54 -2.29 3.60 10.89
N ASN A 55 -3.17 4.21 10.09
CA ASN A 55 -3.58 5.62 10.23
C ASN A 55 -4.86 5.80 11.04
N ASP A 56 -5.32 4.78 11.79
CA ASP A 56 -6.53 4.88 12.59
C ASP A 56 -6.29 5.87 13.74
N ILE A 57 -6.92 7.04 13.68
CA ILE A 57 -6.95 8.00 14.78
C ILE A 57 -8.38 8.05 15.33
N LYS A 58 -8.50 8.22 16.65
CA LYS A 58 -9.78 8.46 17.31
C LYS A 58 -10.02 9.95 17.46
N ASP A 59 -11.24 10.39 17.21
CA ASP A 59 -11.67 11.75 17.51
C ASP A 59 -11.90 11.96 19.03
N GLU A 60 -12.35 13.15 19.40
CA GLU A 60 -12.68 13.52 20.78
C GLU A 60 -13.80 12.67 21.41
N ASN A 61 -14.63 12.02 20.58
CA ASN A 61 -15.71 11.12 21.01
C ASN A 61 -15.24 9.65 21.09
N GLY A 62 -14.01 9.37 20.67
CA GLY A 62 -13.44 8.02 20.64
C GLY A 62 -13.75 7.23 19.37
N ASP A 63 -14.38 7.85 18.38
CA ASP A 63 -14.73 7.27 17.09
C ASP A 63 -13.56 7.35 16.10
N LEU A 64 -13.43 6.35 15.22
CA LEU A 64 -12.38 6.35 14.20
C LEU A 64 -12.63 7.44 13.15
N THR A 65 -11.63 8.30 12.92
CA THR A 65 -11.64 9.34 11.89
C THR A 65 -10.86 8.93 10.64
N THR A 66 -11.26 9.45 9.48
CA THR A 66 -10.59 9.24 8.17
C THR A 66 -9.67 10.39 7.77
N ILE A 67 -9.55 11.44 8.58
CA ILE A 67 -8.84 12.69 8.20
C ILE A 67 -7.43 12.42 7.65
N VAL A 68 -6.68 11.52 8.28
CA VAL A 68 -5.32 11.18 7.84
C VAL A 68 -5.31 10.43 6.51
N GLU A 69 -6.26 9.49 6.30
CA GLU A 69 -6.43 8.79 5.02
C GLU A 69 -6.75 9.79 3.91
N ASP A 70 -7.71 10.69 4.16
CA ASP A 70 -8.20 11.66 3.17
C ASP A 70 -7.11 12.65 2.76
N ASP A 71 -6.26 13.10 3.69
CA ASP A 71 -5.18 14.03 3.39
C ASP A 71 -3.98 13.36 2.74
N PHE A 72 -3.58 12.17 3.21
CA PHE A 72 -2.50 11.42 2.57
C PHE A 72 -2.88 10.90 1.18
N GLY A 73 -4.16 10.55 0.95
CA GLY A 73 -4.66 10.19 -0.37
C GLY A 73 -4.45 11.31 -1.41
N LYS A 74 -4.66 12.58 -1.02
CA LYS A 74 -4.41 13.73 -1.91
C LYS A 74 -2.94 13.85 -2.29
N ILE A 75 -2.04 13.64 -1.33
CA ILE A 75 -0.58 13.68 -1.57
C ILE A 75 -0.16 12.52 -2.47
N GLU A 76 -0.72 11.33 -2.24
CA GLU A 76 -0.46 10.14 -3.05
C GLU A 76 -0.87 10.35 -4.51
N ASP A 77 -2.05 10.91 -4.75
CA ASP A 77 -2.55 11.20 -6.09
C ASP A 77 -1.64 12.16 -6.88
N ILE A 78 -1.19 13.24 -6.23
CA ILE A 78 -0.26 14.19 -6.83
C ILE A 78 1.07 13.49 -7.15
N SER A 79 1.61 12.75 -6.18
CA SER A 79 2.88 12.05 -6.30
C SER A 79 2.85 11.00 -7.42
N ALA A 80 1.80 10.20 -7.50
CA ALA A 80 1.62 9.17 -8.52
C ALA A 80 1.49 9.76 -9.93
N ARG A 81 0.93 10.97 -10.08
CA ARG A 81 0.87 11.68 -11.37
C ARG A 81 2.22 12.22 -11.81
N ILE A 82 3.03 12.72 -10.88
CA ILE A 82 4.38 13.23 -11.17
C ILE A 82 5.31 12.06 -11.51
N LEU A 83 5.33 11.02 -10.69
CA LEU A 83 6.22 9.88 -10.89
C LEU A 83 5.96 9.15 -12.20
N ARG A 84 4.70 9.02 -12.64
CA ARG A 84 4.35 8.48 -13.96
C ARG A 84 4.94 9.24 -15.15
N LYS A 85 5.43 10.46 -14.97
CA LYS A 85 6.06 11.26 -16.03
C LYS A 85 7.58 11.13 -16.05
N ILE A 86 8.19 10.62 -14.98
CA ILE A 86 9.64 10.64 -14.76
C ILE A 86 10.21 9.22 -14.75
N LEU A 87 9.42 8.24 -14.28
CA LEU A 87 9.71 6.80 -14.35
C LEU A 87 9.05 6.21 -15.61
#